data_AF-A0A834M4J0-F1
#
_entry.id   AF-A0A834M4J0-F1
#
_cell.length_a   1.000
_cell.length_b   1.000
_cell.length_c   1.000
_cell.angle_alpha   90.00
_cell.angle_beta   90.00
_cell.angle_gamma   90.00
#
_symmetry.space_group_name_H-M   'P 1'
#
loop_
_entity.id
_entity.type
_entity.pdbx_description
1 polymer ?
#
loop_
_entity_poly.entity_id
_entity_poly.type
_entity_poly.pdbx_seq_one_letter_code
_entity_poly.pdbx_strand_id
1 'polypeptide(L)'
;MADLRQKEKQLGSPSTGSDDGNEPNEPIGAQAKETEEPDLGDSAHYAPQEILWYHGRLDRYQAEERLWNCNKLGSYLVRESDRKPGSYVLSYLGRTGMNHFRITAVCGDFYIGGRQFVSLNDLVGYYTECSDLLKRERLLIPVAPPEPVNDKKRVVAILPYTKMPDTDELTFKKGDIFFVHNDMDNGWLWVTAHRTGEQGMIFRELVEDLDDSIDPNTVFPWFHPNCTKNEAVDLLVKAGPGSFLVRPSDNSPGDYSLFFHINNQIQRFRIEKKGVRYLMGGRIFECLDAVINRYRKEQIVEGYTLQHPLVVDGSKQLDWVPENQKAKTEAEKIYATLRECRDQAGLKKMRGIKHQGYLHRKSDKGAKKWKLLYFVLLVEGTDTHLCFYDNPKRTKPKGLIDLSCAYLYQVHDSLWERSNCLQIVERALPCLATATHLAARSPEECQEWGNALKPLCVPQLSRATTKVPRLRELRCLTLHILDAHRLPYKLVPLPYVTIQFNGQVRIARTRVKSTPDPVWDEEFVFDDVPCDVVSFTLTIYNKGKRGKDNEVADLQVELSTLGNGEESEDWYSLSGLTPIGDWGSIRLRTR
;
A
#
# COMPACT_ATOMS: atom_id res chain seq x y z
N MET A 1 -51.02 29.88 -31.70
CA MET A 1 -50.90 28.83 -30.69
C MET A 1 -51.34 27.52 -31.32
N ALA A 2 -50.50 26.48 -31.17
CA ALA A 2 -50.82 25.04 -31.11
C ALA A 2 -51.73 24.46 -32.23
N ASP A 3 -51.43 23.34 -32.89
CA ASP A 3 -50.56 22.22 -32.57
C ASP A 3 -50.56 21.25 -33.78
N LEU A 4 -49.62 20.31 -33.80
CA LEU A 4 -49.71 18.96 -34.40
C LEU A 4 -49.86 18.77 -35.93
N ARG A 5 -48.88 18.07 -36.56
CA ARG A 5 -49.01 16.71 -37.18
C ARG A 5 -47.77 16.35 -38.03
N GLN A 6 -47.07 15.25 -37.69
CA GLN A 6 -47.08 13.91 -38.33
C GLN A 6 -46.30 13.83 -39.66
N LYS A 7 -45.15 13.13 -39.68
CA LYS A 7 -44.93 11.71 -40.07
C LYS A 7 -45.02 11.46 -41.58
N GLU A 8 -43.94 10.94 -42.17
CA GLU A 8 -43.83 9.71 -43.02
C GLU A 8 -42.43 9.68 -43.66
N LYS A 9 -41.55 8.69 -43.45
CA LYS A 9 -41.47 7.26 -43.83
C LYS A 9 -41.14 6.99 -45.32
N GLN A 10 -40.16 6.08 -45.50
CA GLN A 10 -39.84 5.24 -46.70
C GLN A 10 -39.01 5.89 -47.81
N LEU A 11 -38.19 5.19 -48.60
CA LEU A 11 -37.36 3.97 -48.57
C LEU A 11 -36.63 4.00 -49.95
N GLY A 12 -35.36 3.61 -50.05
CA GLY A 12 -34.71 3.46 -51.36
C GLY A 12 -33.20 3.20 -51.34
N SER A 13 -32.82 1.93 -51.46
CA SER A 13 -31.50 1.44 -51.95
C SER A 13 -31.43 1.58 -53.50
N PRO A 14 -30.32 1.33 -54.25
CA PRO A 14 -29.08 0.57 -53.92
C PRO A 14 -27.72 1.05 -54.53
N SER A 15 -26.62 0.50 -53.96
CA SER A 15 -25.37 -0.05 -54.55
C SER A 15 -24.46 0.69 -55.58
N THR A 16 -23.17 0.31 -55.47
CA THR A 16 -21.96 0.53 -56.31
C THR A 16 -21.24 1.88 -56.11
N GLY A 17 -19.94 2.00 -55.82
CA GLY A 17 -18.83 1.06 -55.66
C GLY A 17 -17.56 1.67 -56.27
N SER A 18 -16.62 2.16 -55.44
CA SER A 18 -15.18 2.46 -55.69
C SER A 18 -14.67 3.28 -54.50
N ASP A 19 -13.85 2.72 -53.60
CA ASP A 19 -12.38 2.62 -53.67
C ASP A 19 -11.69 4.00 -53.66
N ASP A 20 -11.28 4.44 -52.47
CA ASP A 20 -9.93 4.99 -52.21
C ASP A 20 -9.80 5.41 -50.73
N GLY A 21 -8.68 5.01 -50.13
CA GLY A 21 -8.43 5.07 -48.70
C GLY A 21 -8.23 6.46 -48.12
N ASN A 22 -8.57 6.61 -46.83
CA ASN A 22 -7.86 7.48 -45.91
C ASN A 22 -8.18 7.07 -44.47
N GLU A 23 -7.16 6.67 -43.71
CA GLU A 23 -7.26 6.45 -42.26
C GLU A 23 -7.59 7.77 -41.56
N PRO A 24 -8.52 7.82 -40.59
CA PRO A 24 -8.65 8.97 -39.71
C PRO A 24 -7.59 8.87 -38.60
N ASN A 25 -6.61 9.78 -38.64
CA ASN A 25 -5.80 10.17 -37.50
C ASN A 25 -6.72 10.61 -36.34
N GLU A 26 -6.89 9.75 -35.33
CA GLU A 26 -7.46 10.16 -34.05
C GLU A 26 -6.38 10.82 -33.17
N PRO A 27 -6.67 11.98 -32.55
CA PRO A 27 -5.68 12.73 -31.80
C PRO A 27 -5.30 12.01 -30.51
N ILE A 28 -4.00 11.70 -30.38
CA ILE A 28 -3.35 11.27 -29.15
C ILE A 28 -3.30 12.48 -28.21
N GLY A 29 -4.18 12.49 -27.21
CA GLY A 29 -4.24 13.57 -26.21
C GLY A 29 -5.03 13.14 -24.98
N ALA A 30 -4.76 11.96 -24.43
CA ALA A 30 -5.35 11.54 -23.17
C ALA A 30 -4.54 12.13 -22.00
N GLN A 31 -5.04 13.25 -21.49
CA GLN A 31 -4.66 13.88 -20.23
C GLN A 31 -4.52 12.84 -19.11
N ALA A 32 -3.34 12.74 -18.50
CA ALA A 32 -3.19 12.14 -17.18
C ALA A 32 -3.77 13.12 -16.17
N LYS A 33 -5.07 13.01 -15.88
CA LYS A 33 -5.64 13.66 -14.70
C LYS A 33 -4.96 13.07 -13.47
N GLU A 34 -4.26 13.91 -12.70
CA GLU A 34 -3.96 13.64 -11.28
C GLU A 34 -5.29 13.30 -10.61
N THR A 35 -5.58 12.00 -10.50
CA THR A 35 -6.73 11.52 -9.76
C THR A 35 -6.31 11.64 -8.30
N GLU A 36 -6.95 12.53 -7.56
CA GLU A 36 -6.74 12.60 -6.10
C GLU A 36 -6.94 11.19 -5.54
N GLU A 37 -5.89 10.67 -4.90
CA GLU A 37 -5.87 9.35 -4.27
C GLU A 37 -7.12 9.20 -3.39
N PRO A 38 -8.03 8.26 -3.66
CA PRO A 38 -9.15 8.03 -2.78
C PRO A 38 -8.59 7.63 -1.41
N ASP A 39 -9.01 8.36 -0.37
CA ASP A 39 -8.72 7.99 1.02
C ASP A 39 -9.27 6.58 1.25
N LEU A 40 -8.38 5.60 1.42
CA LEU A 40 -8.69 4.19 1.66
C LEU A 40 -9.24 3.99 3.08
N GLY A 41 -10.29 4.73 3.42
CA GLY A 41 -11.09 4.54 4.61
C GLY A 41 -11.98 3.30 4.43
N ASP A 42 -11.64 2.24 5.16
CA ASP A 42 -12.47 1.13 5.64
C ASP A 42 -13.43 0.42 4.66
N SER A 43 -13.31 0.69 3.37
CA SER A 43 -14.12 0.10 2.31
C SER A 43 -13.33 -1.08 1.74
N ALA A 44 -13.57 -2.27 2.28
CA ALA A 44 -12.99 -3.50 1.75
C ALA A 44 -13.34 -3.64 0.26
N HIS A 45 -12.40 -3.34 -0.63
CA HIS A 45 -12.50 -3.59 -2.06
C HIS A 45 -12.75 -5.10 -2.25
N TYR A 46 -13.74 -5.48 -3.06
CA TYR A 46 -14.27 -6.84 -3.05
C TYR A 46 -13.36 -7.77 -3.88
N ALA A 47 -12.18 -8.08 -3.34
CA ALA A 47 -11.31 -9.08 -3.91
C ALA A 47 -12.08 -10.41 -4.07
N PRO A 48 -11.84 -11.16 -5.16
CA PRO A 48 -12.31 -12.54 -5.26
C PRO A 48 -11.85 -13.35 -4.04
N GLN A 49 -12.58 -14.41 -3.69
CA GLN A 49 -12.22 -15.25 -2.55
C GLN A 49 -10.78 -15.77 -2.69
N GLU A 50 -10.01 -15.77 -1.59
CA GLU A 50 -8.60 -16.17 -1.54
C GLU A 50 -8.32 -17.53 -2.21
N ILE A 51 -9.23 -18.49 -2.05
CA ILE A 51 -9.19 -19.82 -2.69
C ILE A 51 -9.20 -19.78 -4.22
N LEU A 52 -9.48 -18.64 -4.84
CA LEU A 52 -9.51 -18.50 -6.29
C LEU A 52 -8.19 -18.00 -6.87
N TRP A 53 -7.26 -17.51 -6.06
CA TRP A 53 -6.05 -16.86 -6.58
C TRP A 53 -4.80 -17.04 -5.73
N TYR A 54 -4.89 -17.47 -4.47
CA TYR A 54 -3.72 -17.71 -3.62
C TYR A 54 -3.28 -19.17 -3.73
N HIS A 55 -2.02 -19.39 -4.11
CA HIS A 55 -1.47 -20.73 -4.39
C HIS A 55 -0.52 -21.23 -3.31
N GLY A 56 -0.31 -20.47 -2.24
CA GLY A 56 0.69 -20.81 -1.24
C GLY A 56 2.09 -20.87 -1.86
N ARG A 57 2.90 -21.82 -1.41
CA ARG A 57 4.21 -22.09 -2.01
C ARG A 57 4.06 -22.67 -3.41
N LEU A 58 4.42 -21.87 -4.41
CA LEU A 58 4.41 -22.25 -5.82
C LEU A 58 5.63 -21.66 -6.51
N ASP A 59 6.37 -22.48 -7.24
CA ASP A 59 7.51 -21.99 -7.99
C ASP A 59 7.07 -21.14 -9.21
N ARG A 60 8.04 -20.48 -9.83
CA ARG A 60 7.77 -19.64 -11.00
C ARG A 60 7.22 -20.44 -12.18
N TYR A 61 7.82 -21.57 -12.50
CA TYR A 61 7.48 -22.36 -13.68
C TYR A 61 6.05 -22.91 -13.60
N GLN A 62 5.68 -23.47 -12.46
CA GLN A 62 4.32 -23.96 -12.18
C GLN A 62 3.29 -22.84 -12.24
N ALA A 63 3.64 -21.63 -11.79
CA ALA A 63 2.78 -20.47 -11.92
C ALA A 63 2.56 -20.07 -13.39
N GLU A 64 3.63 -20.04 -14.17
CA GLU A 64 3.55 -19.75 -15.61
C GLU A 64 2.71 -20.79 -16.34
N GLU A 65 2.93 -22.08 -16.09
CA GLU A 65 2.15 -23.18 -16.66
C GLU A 65 0.65 -23.03 -16.37
N ARG A 66 0.27 -22.73 -15.12
CA ARG A 66 -1.14 -22.52 -14.74
C ARG A 66 -1.77 -21.34 -15.46
N LEU A 67 -1.03 -20.24 -15.62
CA LEU A 67 -1.51 -19.06 -16.33
C LEU A 67 -1.63 -19.32 -17.85
N TRP A 68 -0.66 -20.04 -18.43
CA TRP A 68 -0.72 -20.47 -19.82
C TRP A 68 -1.88 -21.43 -20.09
N ASN A 69 -2.16 -22.36 -19.18
CA ASN A 69 -3.30 -23.28 -19.30
C ASN A 69 -4.64 -22.55 -19.20
N CYS A 70 -4.72 -21.46 -18.43
CA CYS A 70 -5.90 -20.59 -18.42
C CYS A 70 -6.07 -19.84 -19.75
N ASN A 71 -4.96 -19.46 -20.39
CA ASN A 71 -4.86 -18.79 -21.70
C ASN A 71 -5.81 -17.60 -21.91
N LYS A 72 -5.98 -16.77 -20.87
CA LYS A 72 -6.80 -15.56 -20.93
C LYS A 72 -5.99 -14.36 -20.46
N LEU A 73 -6.06 -13.27 -21.22
CA LEU A 73 -5.43 -12.01 -20.82
C LEU A 73 -6.09 -11.47 -19.55
N GLY A 74 -5.29 -10.94 -18.64
CA GLY A 74 -5.76 -10.51 -17.34
C GLY A 74 -5.81 -11.63 -16.30
N SER A 75 -5.39 -12.85 -16.65
CA SER A 75 -5.28 -13.96 -15.70
C SER A 75 -4.15 -13.74 -14.71
N TYR A 76 -4.40 -14.08 -13.44
CA TYR A 76 -3.43 -13.86 -12.37
C TYR A 76 -3.52 -14.89 -11.25
N LEU A 77 -2.43 -14.98 -10.49
CA LEU A 77 -2.37 -15.69 -9.21
C LEU A 77 -1.31 -15.06 -8.31
N VAL A 78 -1.47 -15.23 -6.99
CA VAL A 78 -0.47 -14.85 -5.98
C VAL A 78 0.11 -16.11 -5.36
N ARG A 79 1.43 -16.11 -5.19
CA ARG A 79 2.19 -17.22 -4.61
C ARG A 79 3.24 -16.73 -3.62
N GLU A 80 3.53 -17.54 -2.61
CA GLU A 80 4.70 -17.39 -1.77
C GLU A 80 5.94 -17.89 -2.54
N SER A 81 7.06 -17.19 -2.42
CA SER A 81 8.32 -17.62 -2.99
C SER A 81 8.87 -18.84 -2.26
N ASP A 82 9.14 -19.89 -3.03
CA ASP A 82 9.88 -21.08 -2.63
C ASP A 82 11.32 -20.78 -2.14
N ARG A 83 11.97 -19.76 -2.71
CA ARG A 83 13.37 -19.40 -2.43
C ARG A 83 13.56 -18.43 -1.27
N LYS A 84 12.55 -17.61 -0.97
CA LYS A 84 12.58 -16.59 0.10
C LYS A 84 11.26 -16.63 0.87
N PRO A 85 11.17 -17.43 1.95
CA PRO A 85 9.99 -17.47 2.80
C PRO A 85 9.57 -16.07 3.25
N GLY A 86 8.26 -15.79 3.24
CA GLY A 86 7.72 -14.45 3.53
C GLY A 86 7.84 -13.43 2.39
N SER A 87 8.39 -13.79 1.23
CA SER A 87 8.30 -12.97 0.00
C SER A 87 7.18 -13.52 -0.88
N TYR A 88 6.32 -12.63 -1.39
CA TYR A 88 5.21 -13.01 -2.26
C TYR A 88 5.46 -12.53 -3.70
N VAL A 89 4.78 -13.15 -4.65
CA VAL A 89 4.83 -12.78 -6.06
C VAL A 89 3.42 -12.82 -6.64
N LEU A 90 3.04 -11.74 -7.31
CA LEU A 90 1.87 -11.69 -8.19
C LEU A 90 2.31 -12.07 -9.61
N SER A 91 1.90 -13.23 -10.08
CA SER A 91 2.09 -13.67 -11.46
C SER A 91 0.88 -13.25 -12.29
N TYR A 92 1.10 -12.62 -13.44
CA TYR A 92 0.06 -12.01 -14.27
C TYR A 92 0.31 -12.24 -15.76
N LEU A 93 -0.69 -12.71 -16.49
CA LEU A 93 -0.67 -12.85 -17.95
C LEU A 93 -1.23 -11.58 -18.59
N GLY A 94 -0.33 -10.69 -19.01
CA GLY A 94 -0.64 -9.42 -19.63
C GLY A 94 -0.55 -9.45 -21.14
N ARG A 95 -0.82 -8.29 -21.77
CA ARG A 95 -0.74 -8.13 -23.24
C ARG A 95 0.66 -8.35 -23.80
N THR A 96 1.69 -8.06 -23.00
CA THR A 96 3.10 -8.26 -23.34
C THR A 96 3.62 -9.65 -22.96
N GLY A 97 2.76 -10.52 -22.43
CA GLY A 97 3.10 -11.86 -21.97
C GLY A 97 3.13 -11.98 -20.45
N MET A 98 3.99 -12.87 -19.97
CA MET A 98 4.06 -13.26 -18.56
C MET A 98 4.83 -12.24 -17.72
N ASN A 99 4.19 -11.72 -16.68
CA ASN A 99 4.75 -10.74 -15.77
C ASN A 99 4.76 -11.28 -14.33
N HIS A 100 5.81 -10.98 -13.58
CA HIS A 100 5.91 -11.34 -12.16
C HIS A 100 6.26 -10.10 -11.35
N PHE A 101 5.34 -9.68 -10.49
CA PHE A 101 5.53 -8.54 -9.61
C PHE A 101 5.86 -9.04 -8.21
N ARG A 102 7.00 -8.61 -7.70
CA ARG A 102 7.40 -8.90 -6.33
C ARG A 102 6.49 -8.14 -5.37
N ILE A 103 6.03 -8.85 -4.33
CA ILE A 103 5.31 -8.29 -3.20
C ILE A 103 6.19 -8.51 -1.96
N THR A 104 6.64 -7.40 -1.38
CA THR A 104 7.44 -7.42 -0.15
C THR A 104 6.49 -7.42 1.04
N ALA A 105 6.56 -8.43 1.91
CA ALA A 105 5.79 -8.48 3.15
C ALA A 105 6.67 -8.06 4.34
N VAL A 106 6.19 -7.09 5.13
CA VAL A 106 6.90 -6.61 6.32
C VAL A 106 5.90 -6.36 7.43
N CYS A 107 6.04 -7.10 8.55
CA CYS A 107 5.22 -6.92 9.74
C CYS A 107 3.70 -6.89 9.43
N GLY A 108 3.25 -7.86 8.63
CA GLY A 108 1.84 -8.02 8.23
C GLY A 108 1.33 -7.09 7.13
N ASP A 109 2.13 -6.11 6.68
CA ASP A 109 1.79 -5.26 5.52
C ASP A 109 2.46 -5.77 4.24
N PHE A 110 1.84 -5.48 3.11
CA PHE A 110 2.26 -5.92 1.77
C PHE A 110 2.55 -4.71 0.89
N TYR A 111 3.72 -4.71 0.25
CA TYR A 111 4.19 -3.62 -0.60
C TYR A 111 4.37 -4.08 -2.04
N ILE A 112 3.74 -3.39 -2.98
CA ILE A 112 3.88 -3.62 -4.43
C ILE A 112 3.78 -2.29 -5.16
N GLY A 113 4.70 -2.04 -6.10
CA GLY A 113 4.60 -0.87 -6.96
C GLY A 113 4.67 0.47 -6.23
N GLY A 114 5.31 0.53 -5.06
CA GLY A 114 5.34 1.72 -4.19
C GLY A 114 4.07 1.98 -3.38
N ARG A 115 3.11 1.05 -3.37
CA ARG A 115 1.89 1.11 -2.55
C ARG A 115 1.96 0.12 -1.40
N GLN A 116 1.37 0.51 -0.27
CA GLN A 116 1.23 -0.30 0.94
C GLN A 116 -0.21 -0.79 1.07
N PHE A 117 -0.37 -2.06 1.43
CA PHE A 117 -1.64 -2.72 1.70
C PHE A 117 -1.57 -3.46 3.03
N VAL A 118 -2.67 -3.47 3.79
CA VAL A 118 -2.73 -4.16 5.09
C VAL A 118 -3.03 -5.67 4.95
N SER A 119 -3.43 -6.12 3.76
CA SER A 119 -3.58 -7.53 3.42
C SER A 119 -3.40 -7.80 1.91
N LEU A 120 -3.10 -9.04 1.53
CA LEU A 120 -3.12 -9.46 0.12
C LEU A 120 -4.50 -9.31 -0.52
N ASN A 121 -5.59 -9.45 0.25
CA ASN A 121 -6.93 -9.23 -0.26
C ASN A 121 -7.14 -7.77 -0.67
N ASP A 122 -6.70 -6.81 0.16
CA ASP A 122 -6.83 -5.39 -0.18
C ASP A 122 -6.00 -5.04 -1.43
N LEU A 123 -4.80 -5.63 -1.54
CA LEU A 123 -3.94 -5.50 -2.72
C LEU A 123 -4.64 -6.03 -3.98
N VAL A 124 -5.14 -7.27 -3.95
CA VAL A 124 -5.82 -7.89 -5.09
C VAL A 124 -7.10 -7.13 -5.44
N GLY A 125 -7.91 -6.77 -4.46
CA GLY A 125 -9.14 -6.00 -4.66
C GLY A 125 -8.87 -4.64 -5.31
N TYR A 126 -7.84 -3.93 -4.84
CA TYR A 126 -7.43 -2.63 -5.39
C TYR A 126 -7.05 -2.72 -6.88
N TYR A 127 -6.23 -3.69 -7.28
CA TYR A 127 -5.84 -3.85 -8.69
C TYR A 127 -6.88 -4.57 -9.55
N THR A 128 -7.97 -5.06 -8.94
CA THR A 128 -9.15 -5.58 -9.66
C THR A 128 -10.11 -4.43 -10.00
N GLU A 129 -10.41 -3.56 -9.03
CA GLU A 129 -11.51 -2.60 -9.14
C GLU A 129 -11.07 -1.14 -9.31
N CYS A 130 -9.96 -0.74 -8.68
CA CYS A 130 -9.63 0.68 -8.50
C CYS A 130 -8.55 1.17 -9.46
N SER A 131 -7.46 0.40 -9.61
CA SER A 131 -6.28 0.82 -10.35
C SER A 131 -5.84 -0.23 -11.35
N ASP A 132 -5.24 0.24 -12.44
CA ASP A 132 -4.54 -0.64 -13.35
C ASP A 132 -3.18 -1.03 -12.76
N LEU A 133 -2.78 -2.29 -12.96
CA LEU A 133 -1.46 -2.82 -12.58
C LEU A 133 -0.40 -2.49 -13.64
N LEU A 134 -0.80 -2.60 -14.91
CA LEU A 134 -0.05 -2.18 -16.10
C LEU A 134 -0.93 -1.22 -16.92
N LYS A 135 -0.39 -0.52 -17.91
CA LYS A 135 -1.13 0.48 -18.69
C LYS A 135 -2.44 -0.08 -19.28
N ARG A 136 -3.59 0.33 -18.75
CA ARG A 136 -4.93 -0.14 -19.17
C ARG A 136 -5.15 -1.65 -18.95
N GLU A 137 -4.50 -2.21 -17.93
CA GLU A 137 -4.51 -3.64 -17.61
C GLU A 137 -4.72 -3.85 -16.10
N ARG A 138 -5.81 -4.53 -15.75
CA ARG A 138 -6.23 -4.84 -14.38
C ARG A 138 -6.16 -6.34 -14.12
N LEU A 139 -6.28 -6.72 -12.85
CA LEU A 139 -6.52 -8.11 -12.47
C LEU A 139 -7.94 -8.49 -12.84
N LEU A 140 -8.11 -9.44 -13.76
CA LEU A 140 -9.43 -9.82 -14.29
C LEU A 140 -9.84 -11.24 -13.91
N ILE A 141 -8.93 -12.20 -14.11
CA ILE A 141 -9.28 -13.63 -14.05
C ILE A 141 -8.40 -14.31 -12.98
N PRO A 142 -8.91 -14.53 -11.76
CA PRO A 142 -8.19 -15.29 -10.77
C PRO A 142 -8.06 -16.75 -11.21
N VAL A 143 -6.85 -17.31 -11.18
CA VAL A 143 -6.60 -18.73 -11.44
C VAL A 143 -6.53 -19.47 -10.11
N ALA A 144 -7.43 -20.43 -9.88
CA ALA A 144 -7.49 -21.16 -8.62
C ALA A 144 -6.39 -22.22 -8.50
N PRO A 145 -5.85 -22.49 -7.29
CA PRO A 145 -5.06 -23.69 -7.03
C PRO A 145 -5.92 -24.96 -7.20
N PRO A 146 -5.32 -26.13 -7.48
CA PRO A 146 -6.03 -27.39 -7.62
C PRO A 146 -6.62 -27.87 -6.29
N GLU A 147 -5.99 -27.51 -5.17
CA GLU A 147 -6.44 -27.83 -3.82
C GLU A 147 -6.46 -26.55 -2.96
N PRO A 148 -7.37 -26.45 -1.98
CA PRO A 148 -7.39 -25.33 -1.05
C PRO A 148 -6.08 -25.24 -0.27
N VAL A 149 -5.47 -24.07 -0.27
CA VAL A 149 -4.23 -23.81 0.46
C VAL A 149 -4.54 -23.51 1.94
N ASN A 150 -3.91 -24.23 2.87
CA ASN A 150 -4.01 -23.98 4.31
C ASN A 150 -2.63 -23.72 4.92
N ASP A 151 -2.03 -22.58 4.57
CA ASP A 151 -0.66 -22.22 5.00
C ASP A 151 -0.61 -21.45 6.33
N LYS A 152 -1.71 -21.35 7.07
CA LYS A 152 -1.77 -20.52 8.28
C LYS A 152 -1.15 -21.26 9.46
N LYS A 153 0.16 -21.07 9.63
CA LYS A 153 0.87 -21.51 10.83
C LYS A 153 0.22 -20.90 12.07
N ARG A 154 -0.22 -21.75 12.99
CA ARG A 154 -0.85 -21.37 14.25
C ARG A 154 0.09 -21.72 15.41
N VAL A 155 0.13 -20.85 16.40
CA VAL A 155 0.91 -21.07 17.62
C VAL A 155 0.07 -20.73 18.85
N VAL A 156 0.39 -21.35 19.98
CA VAL A 156 -0.29 -21.15 21.26
C VAL A 156 0.69 -20.69 22.33
N ALA A 157 0.31 -19.70 23.15
CA ALA A 157 1.11 -19.23 24.27
C ALA A 157 1.23 -20.27 25.38
N ILE A 158 2.46 -20.62 25.74
CA ILE A 158 2.76 -21.48 26.89
C ILE A 158 3.00 -20.68 28.18
N LEU A 159 3.30 -19.38 28.06
CA LEU A 159 3.54 -18.45 29.17
C LEU A 159 2.83 -17.11 28.91
N PRO A 160 2.43 -16.36 29.97
CA PRO A 160 1.89 -15.02 29.81
C PRO A 160 3.00 -14.00 29.49
N TYR A 161 2.65 -12.89 28.85
CA TYR A 161 3.59 -11.81 28.58
C TYR A 161 2.90 -10.44 28.61
N THR A 162 3.60 -9.44 29.11
CA THR A 162 3.16 -8.04 29.09
C THR A 162 4.05 -7.26 28.15
N LYS A 163 3.42 -6.60 27.17
CA LYS A 163 4.14 -5.83 26.16
C LYS A 163 4.93 -4.69 26.79
N MET A 164 6.00 -4.33 26.13
CA MET A 164 6.75 -3.14 26.47
C MET A 164 6.08 -1.87 25.90
N PRO A 165 6.12 -0.74 26.63
CA PRO A 165 5.61 0.52 26.10
C PRO A 165 6.35 0.94 24.83
N ASP A 166 5.62 1.56 23.90
CA ASP A 166 6.11 2.11 22.63
C ASP A 166 6.76 1.11 21.66
N THR A 167 6.60 -0.20 21.88
CA THR A 167 6.98 -1.26 20.93
C THR A 167 5.76 -1.84 20.22
N ASP A 168 6.00 -2.77 19.30
CA ASP A 168 4.94 -3.51 18.59
C ASP A 168 4.62 -4.85 19.26
N GLU A 169 5.10 -5.09 20.48
CA GLU A 169 4.86 -6.33 21.23
C GLU A 169 3.40 -6.47 21.67
N LEU A 170 2.91 -7.71 21.74
CA LEU A 170 1.56 -8.01 22.22
C LEU A 170 1.55 -8.41 23.70
N THR A 171 0.47 -8.04 24.40
CA THR A 171 0.18 -8.56 25.74
C THR A 171 -0.75 -9.75 25.63
N PHE A 172 -0.40 -10.86 26.26
CA PHE A 172 -1.16 -12.10 26.14
C PHE A 172 -1.07 -12.97 27.38
N LYS A 173 -2.00 -13.93 27.47
CA LYS A 173 -2.09 -14.93 28.53
C LYS A 173 -1.66 -16.29 27.98
N LYS A 174 -1.27 -17.19 28.89
CA LYS A 174 -1.10 -18.61 28.57
C LYS A 174 -2.40 -19.14 27.95
N GLY A 175 -2.28 -19.89 26.86
CA GLY A 175 -3.40 -20.43 26.07
C GLY A 175 -3.89 -19.52 24.95
N ASP A 176 -3.43 -18.27 24.85
CA ASP A 176 -3.79 -17.41 23.72
C ASP A 176 -3.23 -18.00 22.41
N ILE A 177 -4.06 -18.02 21.37
CA ILE A 177 -3.71 -18.55 20.04
C ILE A 177 -3.41 -17.39 19.09
N PHE A 178 -2.38 -17.58 18.25
CA PHE A 178 -1.92 -16.60 17.28
C PHE A 178 -1.80 -17.22 15.89
N PHE A 179 -2.11 -16.42 14.88
CA PHE A 179 -1.82 -16.72 13.49
C PHE A 179 -0.50 -16.05 13.11
N VAL A 180 0.48 -16.85 12.70
CA VAL A 180 1.81 -16.36 12.34
C VAL A 180 1.79 -15.83 10.92
N HIS A 181 2.25 -14.59 10.73
CA HIS A 181 2.40 -13.97 9.41
C HIS A 181 3.86 -14.01 8.93
N ASN A 182 4.81 -13.70 9.82
CA ASN A 182 6.23 -13.65 9.48
C ASN A 182 7.07 -14.16 10.66
N ASP A 183 8.08 -14.97 10.37
CA ASP A 183 9.23 -15.19 11.26
C ASP A 183 10.26 -14.09 10.96
N MET A 184 10.79 -13.44 12.00
CA MET A 184 11.72 -12.32 11.86
C MET A 184 13.19 -12.75 11.94
N ASP A 185 13.48 -14.06 11.97
CA ASP A 185 14.82 -14.66 12.00
C ASP A 185 15.71 -14.19 13.18
N ASN A 186 15.08 -13.63 14.23
CA ASN A 186 15.74 -13.09 15.42
C ASN A 186 15.06 -13.58 16.72
N GLY A 187 14.28 -14.66 16.63
CA GLY A 187 13.50 -15.22 17.73
C GLY A 187 12.14 -14.53 17.94
N TRP A 188 11.77 -13.54 17.12
CA TRP A 188 10.46 -12.90 17.17
C TRP A 188 9.59 -13.31 16.00
N LEU A 189 8.29 -13.41 16.27
CA LEU A 189 7.25 -13.68 15.28
C LEU A 189 6.33 -12.47 15.17
N TRP A 190 5.95 -12.10 13.94
CA TRP A 190 4.84 -11.19 13.71
C TRP A 190 3.54 -11.98 13.54
N VAL A 191 2.54 -11.65 14.35
CA VAL A 191 1.32 -12.46 14.46
C VAL A 191 0.05 -11.61 14.55
N THR A 192 -1.10 -12.22 14.28
CA THR A 192 -2.42 -11.74 14.74
C THR A 192 -2.87 -12.57 15.93
N ALA A 193 -3.19 -11.94 17.05
CA ALA A 193 -3.82 -12.59 18.19
C ALA A 193 -5.28 -12.93 17.87
N HIS A 194 -5.64 -14.22 17.92
CA HIS A 194 -7.00 -14.67 17.62
C HIS A 194 -8.03 -14.02 18.55
N ARG A 195 -7.69 -13.89 19.84
CA ARG A 195 -8.61 -13.41 20.86
C ARG A 195 -8.96 -11.93 20.70
N THR A 196 -7.99 -11.10 20.33
CA THR A 196 -8.15 -9.63 20.31
C THR A 196 -8.20 -9.05 18.90
N GLY A 197 -7.78 -9.80 17.88
CA GLY A 197 -7.57 -9.29 16.52
C GLY A 197 -6.32 -8.42 16.37
N GLU A 198 -5.63 -8.10 17.47
CA GLU A 198 -4.44 -7.24 17.43
C GLU A 198 -3.28 -7.92 16.70
N GLN A 199 -2.58 -7.14 15.89
CA GLN A 199 -1.33 -7.52 15.25
C GLN A 199 -0.12 -6.99 16.02
N GLY A 200 0.93 -7.80 16.10
CA GLY A 200 2.17 -7.39 16.75
C GLY A 200 3.17 -8.53 16.90
N MET A 201 4.20 -8.27 17.71
CA MET A 201 5.30 -9.17 17.94
C MET A 201 5.10 -10.04 19.18
N ILE A 202 5.46 -11.31 19.05
CA ILE A 202 5.60 -12.25 20.17
C ILE A 202 6.94 -12.98 20.07
N PHE A 203 7.48 -13.39 21.21
CA PHE A 203 8.75 -14.13 21.25
C PHE A 203 8.50 -15.62 20.99
N ARG A 204 9.28 -16.23 20.08
CA ARG A 204 9.11 -17.62 19.62
C ARG A 204 9.11 -18.61 20.78
N GLU A 205 9.98 -18.42 21.77
CA GLU A 205 10.10 -19.33 22.92
C GLU A 205 8.93 -19.20 23.94
N LEU A 206 8.04 -18.21 23.78
CA LEU A 206 6.83 -18.10 24.61
C LEU A 206 5.64 -18.87 24.01
N VAL A 207 5.82 -19.49 22.84
CA VAL A 207 4.77 -20.19 22.10
C VAL A 207 5.22 -21.55 21.58
N GLU A 208 4.26 -22.43 21.33
CA GLU A 208 4.46 -23.69 20.63
C GLU A 208 3.57 -23.77 19.40
N ASP A 209 3.97 -24.59 18.42
CA ASP A 209 3.18 -24.82 17.22
C ASP A 209 1.87 -25.54 17.59
N LEU A 210 0.73 -24.99 17.17
CA LEU A 210 -0.59 -25.54 17.46
C LEU A 210 -0.96 -26.56 16.38
N ASP A 211 -1.42 -27.74 16.80
CA ASP A 211 -1.91 -28.78 15.89
C ASP A 211 -3.04 -28.26 15.00
N ASP A 212 -2.98 -28.56 13.70
CA ASP A 212 -3.92 -28.05 12.73
C ASP A 212 -5.37 -28.50 12.96
N SER A 213 -5.55 -29.64 13.64
CA SER A 213 -6.87 -30.19 14.01
C SER A 213 -7.58 -29.39 15.09
N ILE A 214 -6.88 -28.54 15.85
CA ILE A 214 -7.45 -27.76 16.94
C ILE A 214 -8.13 -26.51 16.38
N ASP A 215 -9.43 -26.35 16.65
CA ASP A 215 -10.17 -25.12 16.32
C ASP A 215 -9.64 -23.97 17.20
N PRO A 216 -9.18 -22.86 16.62
CA PRO A 216 -8.56 -21.79 17.39
C PRO A 216 -9.58 -20.97 18.23
N ASN A 217 -10.88 -21.12 18.01
CA ASN A 217 -11.91 -20.55 18.87
C ASN A 217 -11.99 -21.23 20.23
N THR A 218 -11.27 -22.34 20.42
CA THR A 218 -11.05 -22.96 21.74
C THR A 218 -10.38 -22.02 22.74
N VAL A 219 -9.80 -20.89 22.31
CA VAL A 219 -9.34 -19.82 23.22
C VAL A 219 -10.50 -19.18 24.01
N PHE A 220 -11.74 -19.27 23.51
CA PHE A 220 -12.90 -18.66 24.15
C PHE A 220 -13.57 -19.62 25.13
N PRO A 221 -13.82 -19.21 26.38
CA PRO A 221 -14.40 -20.09 27.39
C PRO A 221 -15.84 -20.52 27.06
N TRP A 222 -16.57 -19.74 26.27
CA TRP A 222 -17.94 -20.01 25.83
C TRP A 222 -18.04 -20.85 24.55
N PHE A 223 -16.90 -21.26 23.99
CA PHE A 223 -16.84 -22.08 22.78
C PHE A 223 -16.69 -23.55 23.13
N HIS A 224 -17.61 -24.37 22.64
CA HIS A 224 -17.67 -25.81 22.92
C HIS A 224 -17.32 -26.59 21.64
N PRO A 225 -16.04 -26.99 21.44
CA PRO A 225 -15.55 -27.54 20.17
C PRO A 225 -16.19 -28.89 19.80
N ASN A 226 -16.49 -29.73 20.81
CA ASN A 226 -16.96 -31.10 20.62
C ASN A 226 -18.41 -31.30 21.07
N CYS A 227 -19.12 -30.23 21.46
CA CYS A 227 -20.48 -30.32 21.98
C CYS A 227 -21.47 -30.56 20.84
N THR A 228 -22.33 -31.58 20.97
CA THR A 228 -23.42 -31.91 20.03
C THR A 228 -24.62 -30.96 20.19
N LYS A 229 -25.54 -30.92 19.22
CA LYS A 229 -26.75 -30.07 19.30
C LYS A 229 -27.59 -30.38 20.53
N ASN A 230 -27.73 -31.67 20.86
CA ASN A 230 -28.57 -32.12 21.96
C ASN A 230 -27.90 -31.80 23.30
N GLU A 231 -26.59 -32.04 23.42
CA GLU A 231 -25.83 -31.64 24.61
C GLU A 231 -25.89 -30.12 24.84
N ALA A 232 -25.79 -29.31 23.79
CA ALA A 232 -25.91 -27.85 23.90
C ALA A 232 -27.27 -27.43 24.48
N VAL A 233 -28.34 -28.12 24.07
CA VAL A 233 -29.70 -27.90 24.59
C VAL A 233 -29.77 -28.26 26.06
N ASP A 234 -29.32 -29.45 26.44
CA ASP A 234 -29.37 -29.94 27.83
C ASP A 234 -28.56 -29.04 28.78
N LEU A 235 -27.37 -28.62 28.33
CA LEU A 235 -26.49 -27.73 29.07
C LEU A 235 -27.13 -26.35 29.33
N LEU A 236 -27.79 -25.77 28.33
CA LEU A 236 -28.45 -24.46 28.47
C LEU A 236 -29.74 -24.52 29.29
N VAL A 237 -30.50 -25.62 29.20
CA VAL A 237 -31.65 -25.86 30.07
C VAL A 237 -31.19 -25.90 31.54
N LYS A 238 -30.11 -26.62 31.82
CA LYS A 238 -29.54 -26.72 33.17
C LYS A 238 -29.00 -25.37 33.68
N ALA A 239 -28.43 -24.55 32.80
CA ALA A 239 -27.88 -23.24 33.16
C ALA A 239 -28.94 -22.14 33.36
N GLY A 240 -30.11 -22.29 32.76
CA GLY A 240 -31.25 -21.37 32.90
C GLY A 240 -31.26 -20.20 31.89
N PRO A 241 -32.34 -19.38 31.88
CA PRO A 241 -32.53 -18.29 30.91
C PRO A 241 -31.40 -17.25 30.94
N GLY A 242 -31.10 -16.67 29.77
CA GLY A 242 -29.99 -15.73 29.58
C GLY A 242 -28.65 -16.41 29.28
N SER A 243 -28.55 -17.74 29.40
CA SER A 243 -27.33 -18.49 29.08
C SER A 243 -27.12 -18.69 27.58
N PHE A 244 -25.87 -18.69 27.13
CA PHE A 244 -25.51 -18.97 25.73
C PHE A 244 -24.22 -19.77 25.59
N LEU A 245 -24.06 -20.45 24.45
CA LEU A 245 -22.81 -21.08 24.04
C LEU A 245 -22.67 -21.06 22.52
N VAL A 246 -21.44 -21.20 22.03
CA VAL A 246 -21.16 -21.37 20.59
C VAL A 246 -20.46 -22.70 20.37
N ARG A 247 -20.80 -23.36 19.27
CA ARG A 247 -20.18 -24.62 18.83
C ARG A 247 -20.03 -24.64 17.30
N PRO A 248 -19.17 -25.52 16.73
CA PRO A 248 -19.18 -25.82 15.29
C PRO A 248 -20.59 -26.20 14.82
N SER A 249 -20.93 -26.08 13.54
CA SER A 249 -22.25 -26.49 13.01
C SER A 249 -22.24 -27.96 12.59
N ASP A 250 -23.23 -28.76 13.02
CA ASP A 250 -23.38 -30.17 12.58
C ASP A 250 -23.75 -30.25 11.08
N ASN A 251 -24.51 -29.27 10.60
CA ASN A 251 -25.17 -29.32 9.29
C ASN A 251 -24.41 -28.53 8.21
N SER A 252 -23.38 -27.77 8.60
CA SER A 252 -22.65 -26.87 7.71
C SER A 252 -21.18 -26.85 8.12
N PRO A 253 -20.35 -27.75 7.55
CA PRO A 253 -18.93 -27.83 7.89
C PRO A 253 -18.25 -26.47 7.73
N GLY A 254 -17.51 -26.04 8.75
CA GLY A 254 -16.81 -24.76 8.79
C GLY A 254 -17.62 -23.58 9.34
N ASP A 255 -18.95 -23.69 9.44
CA ASP A 255 -19.81 -22.70 10.09
C ASP A 255 -19.98 -22.98 11.58
N TYR A 256 -20.53 -22.01 12.31
CA TYR A 256 -20.78 -22.09 13.74
C TYR A 256 -22.26 -21.88 14.07
N SER A 257 -22.67 -22.36 15.23
CA SER A 257 -24.02 -22.18 15.78
C SER A 257 -23.94 -21.57 17.17
N LEU A 258 -24.56 -20.40 17.35
CA LEU A 258 -24.80 -19.78 18.65
C LEU A 258 -26.14 -20.27 19.19
N PHE A 259 -26.13 -20.87 20.37
CA PHE A 259 -27.34 -21.26 21.08
C PHE A 259 -27.56 -20.29 22.23
N PHE A 260 -28.78 -19.79 22.38
CA PHE A 260 -29.15 -18.81 23.40
C PHE A 260 -30.49 -19.14 24.02
N HIS A 261 -30.54 -19.16 25.36
CA HIS A 261 -31.72 -19.50 26.13
C HIS A 261 -32.55 -18.24 26.43
N ILE A 262 -33.71 -18.10 25.77
CA ILE A 262 -34.64 -16.97 25.91
C ILE A 262 -36.03 -17.50 26.26
N ASN A 263 -36.69 -16.95 27.29
CA ASN A 263 -38.09 -17.27 27.62
C ASN A 263 -38.38 -18.77 27.77
N ASN A 264 -37.48 -19.50 28.42
CA ASN A 264 -37.59 -20.95 28.59
C ASN A 264 -37.57 -21.74 27.26
N GLN A 265 -37.05 -21.13 26.18
CA GLN A 265 -36.82 -21.73 24.88
C GLN A 265 -35.39 -21.49 24.42
N ILE A 266 -34.83 -22.43 23.66
CA ILE A 266 -33.49 -22.30 23.11
C ILE A 266 -33.59 -21.90 21.65
N GLN A 267 -33.06 -20.73 21.33
CA GLN A 267 -32.92 -20.26 19.97
C GLN A 267 -31.52 -20.56 19.43
N ARG A 268 -31.45 -20.94 18.15
CA ARG A 268 -30.22 -21.22 17.43
C ARG A 268 -30.02 -20.15 16.35
N PHE A 269 -28.85 -19.53 16.36
CA PHE A 269 -28.42 -18.59 15.35
C PHE A 269 -27.24 -19.17 14.57
N ARG A 270 -27.32 -19.10 13.24
CA ARG A 270 -26.22 -19.50 12.36
C ARG A 270 -25.20 -18.37 12.28
N ILE A 271 -23.93 -18.72 12.42
CA ILE A 271 -22.80 -17.85 12.15
C ILE A 271 -22.04 -18.46 10.98
N GLU A 272 -22.08 -17.80 9.82
CA GLU A 272 -21.39 -18.27 8.62
C GLU A 272 -19.93 -17.83 8.63
N LYS A 273 -19.01 -18.74 8.29
CA LYS A 273 -17.59 -18.39 8.12
C LYS A 273 -17.30 -18.16 6.63
N LYS A 274 -16.83 -16.96 6.26
CA LYS A 274 -16.39 -16.64 4.89
C LYS A 274 -14.96 -16.11 4.92
N GLY A 275 -14.01 -16.98 4.55
CA GLY A 275 -12.58 -16.68 4.64
C GLY A 275 -12.17 -16.41 6.09
N VAL A 276 -11.64 -15.22 6.36
CA VAL A 276 -11.24 -14.77 7.71
C VAL A 276 -12.36 -14.04 8.47
N ARG A 277 -13.55 -13.86 7.88
CA ARG A 277 -14.65 -13.08 8.47
C ARG A 277 -15.83 -13.98 8.85
N TYR A 278 -16.62 -13.51 9.81
CA TYR A 278 -17.81 -14.17 10.33
C TYR A 278 -19.05 -13.34 10.01
N LEU A 279 -20.13 -13.99 9.57
CA LEU A 279 -21.38 -13.31 9.22
C LEU A 279 -22.52 -13.80 10.10
N MET A 280 -23.27 -12.85 10.66
CA MET A 280 -24.46 -13.14 11.45
C MET A 280 -25.43 -11.96 11.42
N GLY A 281 -26.68 -12.21 11.03
CA GLY A 281 -27.72 -11.17 10.98
C GLY A 281 -27.43 -10.06 9.96
N GLY A 282 -26.83 -10.40 8.82
CA GLY A 282 -26.47 -9.43 7.77
C GLY A 282 -25.24 -8.56 8.08
N ARG A 283 -24.57 -8.81 9.21
CA ARG A 283 -23.36 -8.08 9.64
C ARG A 283 -22.12 -8.93 9.46
N ILE A 284 -20.97 -8.28 9.33
CA ILE A 284 -19.65 -8.88 9.15
C ILE A 284 -18.80 -8.60 10.39
N PHE A 285 -18.07 -9.61 10.86
CA PHE A 285 -17.24 -9.57 12.07
C PHE A 285 -15.86 -10.18 11.82
N GLU A 286 -14.86 -9.73 12.56
CA GLU A 286 -13.46 -10.19 12.45
C GLU A 286 -13.21 -11.52 13.18
N CYS A 287 -13.91 -11.77 14.28
CA CYS A 287 -13.84 -13.00 15.05
C CYS A 287 -15.18 -13.33 15.73
N LEU A 288 -15.35 -14.57 16.21
CA LEU A 288 -16.57 -14.96 16.94
C LEU A 288 -16.79 -14.13 18.21
N ASP A 289 -15.73 -13.69 18.90
CA ASP A 289 -15.88 -12.83 20.09
C ASP A 289 -16.45 -11.46 19.75
N ALA A 290 -16.14 -10.92 18.57
CA ALA A 290 -16.77 -9.69 18.08
C ALA A 290 -18.28 -9.87 17.84
N VAL A 291 -18.70 -11.04 17.35
CA VAL A 291 -20.13 -11.41 17.24
C VAL A 291 -20.78 -11.39 18.63
N ILE A 292 -20.18 -12.11 19.59
CA ILE A 292 -20.70 -12.21 20.97
C ILE A 292 -20.75 -10.85 21.65
N ASN A 293 -19.68 -10.06 21.58
CA ASN A 293 -19.62 -8.75 22.22
C ASN A 293 -20.59 -7.75 21.62
N ARG A 294 -20.89 -7.85 20.31
CA ARG A 294 -21.95 -7.06 19.67
C ARG A 294 -23.31 -7.40 20.27
N TYR A 295 -23.67 -8.68 20.29
CA TYR A 295 -24.99 -9.12 20.77
C TYR A 295 -25.14 -9.16 22.29
N ARG A 296 -24.05 -8.96 23.05
CA ARG A 296 -24.12 -8.60 24.48
C ARG A 296 -24.62 -7.17 24.72
N LYS A 297 -24.32 -6.26 23.80
CA LYS A 297 -24.67 -4.83 23.91
C LYS A 297 -25.95 -4.49 23.15
N GLU A 298 -26.14 -5.12 22.00
CA GLU A 298 -27.30 -4.92 21.14
C GLU A 298 -28.22 -6.13 21.17
N GLN A 299 -29.51 -5.87 20.92
CA GLN A 299 -30.52 -6.91 20.92
C GLN A 299 -30.26 -7.92 19.80
N ILE A 300 -30.17 -9.20 20.16
CA ILE A 300 -30.10 -10.32 19.20
C ILE A 300 -31.50 -10.74 18.74
N VAL A 301 -32.46 -10.60 19.64
CA VAL A 301 -33.91 -10.78 19.47
C VAL A 301 -34.57 -9.63 20.20
N GLU A 302 -35.75 -9.21 19.76
CA GLU A 302 -36.49 -8.09 20.37
C GLU A 302 -36.56 -8.22 21.89
N GLY A 303 -35.97 -7.26 22.60
CA GLY A 303 -35.92 -7.22 24.07
C GLY A 303 -34.84 -8.05 24.75
N TYR A 304 -34.01 -8.82 24.03
CA TYR A 304 -32.99 -9.70 24.62
C TYR A 304 -31.59 -9.46 24.05
N THR A 305 -30.61 -9.40 24.95
CA THR A 305 -29.18 -9.40 24.66
C THR A 305 -28.53 -10.66 25.24
N LEU A 306 -27.37 -11.06 24.73
CA LEU A 306 -26.60 -12.16 25.31
C LEU A 306 -26.15 -11.78 26.73
N GLN A 307 -26.46 -12.62 27.71
CA GLN A 307 -26.15 -12.34 29.12
C GLN A 307 -25.00 -13.22 29.62
N HIS A 308 -25.27 -14.49 29.90
CA HIS A 308 -24.36 -15.35 30.64
C HIS A 308 -23.70 -16.39 29.73
N PRO A 309 -22.37 -16.35 29.51
CA PRO A 309 -21.70 -17.40 28.77
C PRO A 309 -21.72 -18.70 29.56
N LEU A 310 -22.07 -19.80 28.92
CA LEU A 310 -21.83 -21.12 29.46
C LEU A 310 -20.37 -21.51 29.21
N VAL A 311 -19.57 -21.48 30.26
CA VAL A 311 -18.14 -21.77 30.20
C VAL A 311 -17.91 -23.28 30.17
N VAL A 312 -17.04 -23.76 29.27
CA VAL A 312 -16.53 -25.13 29.30
C VAL A 312 -15.72 -25.31 30.58
N ASP A 313 -15.97 -26.39 31.34
CA ASP A 313 -15.18 -26.68 32.55
C ASP A 313 -13.68 -26.68 32.22
N GLY A 314 -12.93 -25.81 32.91
CA GLY A 314 -11.53 -25.48 32.57
C GLY A 314 -10.55 -26.65 32.63
N SER A 315 -10.97 -27.82 33.13
CA SER A 315 -10.17 -29.05 33.11
C SER A 315 -10.16 -29.78 31.76
N LYS A 316 -11.03 -29.41 30.79
CA LYS A 316 -11.10 -30.04 29.46
C LYS A 316 -10.67 -29.12 28.30
N GLN A 317 -10.46 -27.84 28.58
CA GLN A 317 -10.01 -26.83 27.60
C GLN A 317 -8.48 -26.76 27.50
N LEU A 318 -7.76 -27.44 28.40
CA LEU A 318 -6.30 -27.36 28.54
C LEU A 318 -5.58 -28.66 28.17
N ASP A 319 -6.30 -29.72 27.77
CA ASP A 319 -5.72 -31.05 27.50
C ASP A 319 -4.62 -31.03 26.40
N TRP A 320 -4.62 -30.02 25.51
CA TRP A 320 -3.62 -29.88 24.44
C TRP A 320 -2.50 -28.88 24.73
N VAL A 321 -2.61 -28.05 25.78
CA VAL A 321 -1.48 -27.20 26.17
C VAL A 321 -0.59 -28.10 27.02
N PRO A 322 0.61 -28.50 26.55
CA PRO A 322 1.42 -29.44 27.30
C PRO A 322 1.54 -28.99 28.75
N GLU A 323 1.21 -29.89 29.68
CA GLU A 323 1.55 -29.72 31.09
C GLU A 323 3.06 -29.72 31.17
N ASN A 324 3.68 -28.56 30.94
CA ASN A 324 5.08 -28.42 31.24
C ASN A 324 5.19 -28.36 32.76
N GLN A 325 5.28 -29.54 33.36
CA GLN A 325 5.62 -29.76 34.78
C GLN A 325 7.06 -29.32 35.09
N LYS A 326 7.77 -28.73 34.12
CA LYS A 326 9.05 -28.10 34.31
C LYS A 326 8.90 -26.68 34.85
N ALA A 327 9.07 -26.64 36.17
CA ALA A 327 9.54 -25.59 37.06
C ALA A 327 9.64 -24.15 36.51
N LYS A 328 9.21 -23.20 37.36
CA LYS A 328 9.55 -21.77 37.40
C LYS A 328 10.91 -21.39 36.77
N THR A 329 11.92 -22.24 36.94
CA THR A 329 13.27 -22.13 36.36
C THR A 329 13.33 -22.12 34.82
N GLU A 330 12.48 -22.87 34.10
CA GLU A 330 12.43 -22.79 32.62
C GLU A 330 11.79 -21.49 32.15
N ALA A 331 10.71 -21.04 32.79
CA ALA A 331 10.11 -19.74 32.51
C ALA A 331 11.10 -18.58 32.75
N GLU A 332 11.86 -18.63 33.85
CA GLU A 332 12.91 -17.65 34.15
C GLU A 332 14.00 -17.60 33.07
N LYS A 333 14.40 -18.76 32.53
CA LYS A 333 15.34 -18.84 31.40
C LYS A 333 14.75 -18.21 30.15
N ILE A 334 13.51 -18.54 29.78
CA ILE A 334 12.85 -17.97 28.60
C ILE A 334 12.76 -16.43 28.72
N TYR A 335 12.37 -15.89 29.88
CA TYR A 335 12.35 -14.44 30.07
C TYR A 335 13.76 -13.81 30.10
N ALA A 336 14.79 -14.52 30.56
CA ALA A 336 16.17 -14.05 30.48
C ALA A 336 16.64 -13.97 29.02
N THR A 337 16.41 -15.03 28.24
CA THR A 337 16.68 -15.06 26.80
C THR A 337 15.90 -13.97 26.06
N LEU A 338 14.63 -13.74 26.41
CA LEU A 338 13.83 -12.65 25.83
C LEU A 338 14.48 -11.28 26.08
N ARG A 339 14.97 -11.01 27.30
CA ARG A 339 15.67 -9.76 27.61
C ARG A 339 16.96 -9.61 26.80
N GLU A 340 17.76 -10.67 26.69
CA GLU A 340 18.98 -10.67 25.88
C GLU A 340 18.69 -10.49 24.38
N CYS A 341 17.73 -11.23 23.85
CA CYS A 341 17.28 -11.12 22.45
C CYS A 341 16.76 -9.71 22.17
N ARG A 342 16.07 -9.07 23.10
CA ARG A 342 15.60 -7.70 22.94
C ARG A 342 16.75 -6.69 22.80
N ASP A 343 17.81 -6.84 23.58
CA ASP A 343 19.01 -6.01 23.45
C ASP A 343 19.75 -6.26 22.12
N GLN A 344 19.46 -7.39 21.46
CA GLN A 344 20.00 -7.77 20.15
C GLN A 344 19.07 -7.46 18.97
N ALA A 345 17.75 -7.35 19.18
CA ALA A 345 16.73 -7.26 18.13
C ALA A 345 16.27 -5.82 17.80
N GLY A 346 16.75 -4.81 18.52
CA GLY A 346 16.42 -3.41 18.21
C GLY A 346 16.87 -3.00 16.80
N LEU A 347 16.17 -2.03 16.19
CA LEU A 347 16.45 -1.53 14.82
C LEU A 347 17.94 -1.32 14.56
N LYS A 348 18.73 -0.86 15.54
CA LYS A 348 20.17 -0.62 15.42
C LYS A 348 21.03 -1.85 15.06
N LYS A 349 20.51 -3.06 15.21
CA LYS A 349 21.23 -4.33 14.96
C LYS A 349 20.60 -5.16 13.85
N MET A 350 19.59 -4.61 13.14
CA MET A 350 19.04 -5.27 11.97
C MET A 350 20.14 -5.48 10.92
N ARG A 351 20.16 -6.65 10.28
CA ARG A 351 21.15 -6.95 9.25
C ARG A 351 20.92 -5.99 8.05
N GLY A 352 22.00 -5.73 7.32
CA GLY A 352 21.94 -4.92 6.11
C GLY A 352 21.80 -3.40 6.31
N ILE A 353 21.80 -2.86 7.53
CA ILE A 353 21.75 -1.41 7.74
C ILE A 353 23.00 -0.74 7.17
N LYS A 354 22.79 0.22 6.26
CA LYS A 354 23.84 1.06 5.69
C LYS A 354 23.83 2.48 6.22
N HIS A 355 22.66 3.00 6.59
CA HIS A 355 22.51 4.33 7.16
C HIS A 355 21.19 4.41 7.96
N GLN A 356 21.12 5.28 8.96
CA GLN A 356 19.93 5.47 9.77
C GLN A 356 19.94 6.83 10.47
N GLY A 357 18.77 7.41 10.69
CA GLY A 357 18.68 8.76 11.27
C GLY A 357 17.28 9.33 11.15
N TYR A 358 17.08 10.53 11.69
CA TYR A 358 15.80 11.20 11.58
C TYR A 358 15.73 12.08 10.33
N LEU A 359 14.64 11.99 9.58
CA LEU A 359 14.31 12.91 8.49
C LEU A 359 12.87 13.40 8.66
N HIS A 360 12.58 14.59 8.13
CA HIS A 360 11.22 15.06 8.01
C HIS A 360 10.64 14.54 6.71
N ARG A 361 9.52 13.81 6.78
CA ARG A 361 8.73 13.43 5.61
C ARG A 361 7.55 14.37 5.47
N LYS A 362 7.31 14.88 4.27
CA LYS A 362 6.11 15.65 3.98
C LYS A 362 4.89 14.73 3.98
N SER A 363 3.79 15.16 4.60
CA SER A 363 2.54 14.39 4.63
C SER A 363 1.78 14.49 3.32
N ASP A 364 1.19 13.37 2.90
CA ASP A 364 0.27 13.30 1.77
C ASP A 364 -1.10 13.92 2.14
N LYS A 365 -1.48 13.86 3.43
CA LYS A 365 -2.72 14.42 3.99
C LYS A 365 -2.51 15.87 4.44
N GLY A 366 -2.37 16.77 3.46
CA GLY A 366 -2.30 18.23 3.63
C GLY A 366 -0.92 18.81 3.33
N ALA A 367 -0.85 19.64 2.28
CA ALA A 367 0.36 20.11 1.61
C ALA A 367 1.42 20.83 2.48
N LYS A 368 1.17 21.10 3.77
CA LYS A 368 2.08 21.87 4.65
C LYS A 368 2.61 21.12 5.88
N LYS A 369 2.15 19.90 6.17
CA LYS A 369 2.58 19.21 7.41
C LYS A 369 3.79 18.31 7.14
N TRP A 370 4.91 18.62 7.79
CA TRP A 370 6.10 17.77 7.81
C TRP A 370 6.15 16.99 9.13
N LYS A 371 6.38 15.67 9.05
CA LYS A 371 6.47 14.79 10.22
C LYS A 371 7.89 14.26 10.36
N LEU A 372 8.47 14.42 11.54
CA LEU A 372 9.75 13.81 11.88
C LEU A 372 9.56 12.30 12.07
N LEU A 373 10.32 11.50 11.33
CA LEU A 373 10.29 10.04 11.37
C LEU A 373 11.72 9.50 11.43
N TYR A 374 11.89 8.29 11.95
CA TYR A 374 13.17 7.59 11.97
C TYR A 374 13.31 6.74 10.71
N PHE A 375 14.32 6.98 9.91
CA PHE A 375 14.59 6.28 8.65
C PHE A 375 15.74 5.30 8.83
N VAL A 376 15.64 4.15 8.16
CA VAL A 376 16.65 3.10 8.13
C VAL A 376 16.82 2.62 6.70
N LEU A 377 18.05 2.76 6.19
CA LEU A 377 18.46 2.29 4.87
C LEU A 377 18.99 0.87 4.97
N LEU A 378 18.34 -0.05 4.27
CA LEU A 378 18.59 -1.49 4.32
C LEU A 378 19.04 -2.01 2.97
N VAL A 379 20.13 -2.77 2.99
CA VAL A 379 20.70 -3.43 1.81
C VAL A 379 21.00 -4.88 2.14
N GLU A 380 20.21 -5.79 1.58
CA GLU A 380 20.32 -7.23 1.76
C GLU A 380 20.37 -7.95 0.41
N GLY A 381 21.57 -8.30 -0.04
CA GLY A 381 21.77 -8.87 -1.38
C GLY A 381 21.38 -7.85 -2.46
N THR A 382 20.37 -8.17 -3.27
CA THR A 382 19.81 -7.28 -4.29
C THR A 382 18.73 -6.34 -3.77
N ASP A 383 18.26 -6.54 -2.53
CA ASP A 383 17.15 -5.80 -1.98
C ASP A 383 17.64 -4.52 -1.32
N THR A 384 17.20 -3.37 -1.82
CA THR A 384 17.58 -2.04 -1.34
C THR A 384 16.34 -1.26 -0.95
N HIS A 385 16.12 -1.08 0.35
CA HIS A 385 14.90 -0.47 0.88
C HIS A 385 15.20 0.69 1.82
N LEU A 386 14.41 1.75 1.74
CA LEU A 386 14.38 2.82 2.72
C LEU A 386 13.09 2.71 3.54
N CYS A 387 13.22 2.21 4.78
CA CYS A 387 12.10 2.06 5.71
C CYS A 387 12.02 3.27 6.64
N PHE A 388 10.81 3.66 7.04
CA PHE A 388 10.62 4.72 8.02
C PHE A 388 9.62 4.35 9.12
N TYR A 389 9.91 4.83 10.33
CA TYR A 389 9.25 4.45 11.57
C TYR A 389 8.85 5.71 12.35
N ASP A 390 7.83 5.59 13.22
CA ASP A 390 7.51 6.69 14.14
C ASP A 390 8.68 6.98 15.09
N ASN A 391 9.40 5.94 15.51
CA ASN A 391 10.56 6.03 16.40
C ASN A 391 11.41 4.73 16.30
N PRO A 392 12.68 4.73 16.77
CA PRO A 392 13.59 3.58 16.62
C PRO A 392 13.28 2.36 17.51
N LYS A 393 12.23 2.39 18.34
CA LYS A 393 11.75 1.22 19.11
C LYS A 393 10.67 0.43 18.39
N ARG A 394 10.11 0.98 17.30
CA ARG A 394 9.14 0.30 16.44
C ARG A 394 9.87 -0.69 15.54
N THR A 395 9.24 -1.83 15.31
CA THR A 395 9.71 -2.86 14.39
C THR A 395 8.88 -2.86 13.11
N LYS A 396 7.59 -2.50 13.20
CA LYS A 396 6.74 -2.31 12.03
C LYS A 396 7.03 -0.93 11.40
N PRO A 397 7.50 -0.88 10.14
CA PRO A 397 7.65 0.39 9.45
C PRO A 397 6.28 1.01 9.17
N LYS A 398 6.23 2.35 9.17
CA LYS A 398 5.09 3.12 8.65
C LYS A 398 4.98 3.05 7.14
N GLY A 399 6.07 2.69 6.48
CA GLY A 399 6.14 2.45 5.06
C GLY A 399 7.58 2.18 4.65
N LEU A 400 7.72 1.76 3.40
CA LEU A 400 8.96 1.31 2.79
C LEU A 400 9.00 1.83 1.36
N ILE A 401 10.19 2.24 0.92
CA ILE A 401 10.46 2.69 -0.45
C ILE A 401 11.48 1.73 -1.06
N ASP A 402 11.17 1.13 -2.21
CA ASP A 402 12.10 0.27 -2.94
C ASP A 402 13.03 1.14 -3.81
N LEU A 403 14.30 1.23 -3.39
CA LEU A 403 15.29 2.06 -4.09
C LEU A 403 15.71 1.47 -5.43
N SER A 404 15.53 0.16 -5.65
CA SER A 404 15.94 -0.50 -6.89
C SER A 404 15.17 -0.02 -8.12
N CYS A 405 14.04 0.65 -7.89
CA CYS A 405 13.19 1.27 -8.91
C CYS A 405 12.90 2.76 -8.61
N ALA A 406 13.70 3.39 -7.76
CA ALA A 406 13.55 4.81 -7.42
C ALA A 406 14.68 5.67 -7.98
N TYR A 407 14.36 6.96 -8.18
CA TYR A 407 15.27 8.02 -8.57
C TYR A 407 15.35 9.05 -7.46
N LEU A 408 16.55 9.53 -7.16
CA LEU A 408 16.78 10.61 -6.20
C LEU A 408 16.96 11.93 -6.95
N TYR A 409 16.14 12.91 -6.63
CA TYR A 409 16.22 14.28 -7.14
C TYR A 409 16.60 15.22 -6.00
N GLN A 410 17.54 16.12 -6.28
CA GLN A 410 17.73 17.30 -5.45
C GLN A 410 16.57 18.27 -5.68
N VAL A 411 16.09 18.89 -4.60
CA VAL A 411 14.97 19.82 -4.64
C VAL A 411 15.47 21.16 -4.14
N HIS A 412 15.20 22.21 -4.92
CA HIS A 412 15.56 23.56 -4.54
C HIS A 412 14.69 24.04 -3.37
N ASP A 413 15.28 24.78 -2.44
CA ASP A 413 14.64 25.29 -1.22
C ASP A 413 13.35 26.07 -1.48
N SER A 414 13.24 26.69 -2.66
CA SER A 414 12.07 27.47 -3.06
C SER A 414 10.81 26.64 -3.25
N LEU A 415 10.90 25.34 -3.61
CA LEU A 415 9.73 24.51 -3.90
C LEU A 415 8.81 24.38 -2.69
N TRP A 416 9.42 24.13 -1.52
CA TRP A 416 8.71 23.89 -0.27
C TRP A 416 8.89 25.00 0.77
N GLU A 417 9.62 26.06 0.44
CA GLU A 417 10.05 27.09 1.40
C GLU A 417 10.78 26.45 2.60
N ARG A 418 11.60 25.44 2.31
CA ARG A 418 12.30 24.62 3.30
C ARG A 418 13.64 24.18 2.75
N SER A 419 14.68 24.36 3.56
CA SER A 419 16.04 23.95 3.19
C SER A 419 16.26 22.45 3.30
N ASN A 420 17.33 21.98 2.64
CA ASN A 420 17.85 20.61 2.78
C ASN A 420 16.83 19.54 2.34
N CYS A 421 16.10 19.81 1.25
CA CYS A 421 15.07 18.92 0.74
C CYS A 421 15.63 17.91 -0.28
N LEU A 422 15.14 16.68 -0.17
CA LEU A 422 15.40 15.58 -1.11
C LEU A 422 14.07 15.02 -1.59
N GLN A 423 14.02 14.53 -2.82
CA GLN A 423 12.83 13.88 -3.36
C GLN A 423 13.20 12.53 -3.96
N ILE A 424 12.50 11.49 -3.51
CA ILE A 424 12.65 10.14 -4.02
C ILE A 424 11.40 9.83 -4.84
N VAL A 425 11.57 9.49 -6.11
CA VAL A 425 10.49 9.14 -7.03
C VAL A 425 10.63 7.68 -7.40
N GLU A 426 9.73 6.84 -6.91
CA GLU A 426 9.67 5.41 -7.20
C GLU A 426 8.83 5.17 -8.44
N ARG A 427 9.38 4.45 -9.42
CA ARG A 427 8.75 4.11 -10.72
C ARG A 427 8.69 2.60 -10.89
N ALA A 428 8.16 1.91 -9.88
CA ALA A 428 8.07 0.46 -9.82
C ALA A 428 7.11 -0.15 -10.85
N LEU A 429 6.06 0.59 -11.24
CA LEU A 429 5.09 0.17 -12.27
C LEU A 429 5.05 1.22 -13.39
N PRO A 430 4.86 0.83 -14.67
CA PRO A 430 4.95 1.74 -15.82
C PRO A 430 4.00 2.94 -15.82
N CYS A 431 2.93 2.87 -15.01
CA CYS A 431 1.90 3.91 -14.94
C CYS A 431 1.75 4.53 -13.55
N LEU A 432 2.65 4.19 -12.64
CA LEU A 432 2.59 4.67 -11.27
C LEU A 432 3.96 5.21 -10.86
N ALA A 433 3.98 6.49 -10.50
CA ALA A 433 5.09 7.11 -9.83
C ALA A 433 4.62 7.59 -8.45
N THR A 434 5.32 7.19 -7.40
CA THR A 434 5.09 7.73 -6.05
C THR A 434 6.26 8.64 -5.68
N ALA A 435 5.96 9.83 -5.17
CA ALA A 435 6.97 10.81 -4.80
C ALA A 435 7.01 11.00 -3.29
N THR A 436 8.14 10.63 -2.68
CA THR A 436 8.40 10.90 -1.26
C THR A 436 9.29 12.13 -1.13
N HIS A 437 8.81 13.12 -0.38
CA HIS A 437 9.55 14.35 -0.11
C HIS A 437 10.12 14.31 1.30
N LEU A 438 11.43 14.50 1.40
CA LEU A 438 12.23 14.41 2.61
C LEU A 438 12.95 15.72 2.88
N ALA A 439 13.24 16.01 4.14
CA ALA A 439 14.09 17.14 4.52
C ALA A 439 14.93 16.81 5.75
N ALA A 440 16.23 17.05 5.64
CA ALA A 440 17.20 16.90 6.74
C ALA A 440 17.19 18.13 7.67
N ARG A 441 17.86 18.04 8.82
CA ARG A 441 17.95 19.18 9.76
C ARG A 441 19.07 20.14 9.41
N SER A 442 20.14 19.63 8.80
CA SER A 442 21.29 20.43 8.37
C SER A 442 21.73 20.05 6.95
N PRO A 443 22.52 20.91 6.28
CA PRO A 443 23.11 20.59 4.98
C PRO A 443 24.00 19.34 5.02
N GLU A 444 24.74 19.14 6.12
CA GLU A 444 25.63 17.99 6.30
C GLU A 444 24.84 16.69 6.37
N GLU A 445 23.76 16.64 7.17
CA GLU A 445 22.86 15.48 7.21
C GLU A 445 22.24 15.22 5.83
N CYS A 446 21.85 16.28 5.10
CA CYS A 446 21.30 16.14 3.75
C CYS A 446 22.29 15.51 2.79
N GLN A 447 23.55 15.93 2.86
CA GLN A 447 24.63 15.42 2.05
C GLN A 447 24.96 13.95 2.41
N GLU A 448 24.99 13.60 3.70
CA GLU A 448 25.17 12.22 4.16
C GLU A 448 24.08 11.30 3.63
N TRP A 449 22.81 11.70 3.77
CA TRP A 449 21.67 10.94 3.22
C TRP A 449 21.72 10.85 1.70
N GLY A 450 22.03 11.95 1.01
CA GLY A 450 22.19 11.98 -0.44
C GLY A 450 23.26 10.99 -0.91
N ASN A 451 24.44 11.00 -0.27
CA ASN A 451 25.55 10.10 -0.58
C ASN A 451 25.22 8.62 -0.29
N ALA A 452 24.43 8.34 0.75
CA ALA A 452 24.01 6.99 1.08
C ALA A 452 22.93 6.44 0.13
N LEU A 453 22.00 7.29 -0.32
CA LEU A 453 20.86 6.89 -1.15
C LEU A 453 21.19 6.84 -2.65
N LYS A 454 21.97 7.81 -3.15
CA LYS A 454 22.26 7.98 -4.59
C LYS A 454 22.81 6.70 -5.26
N PRO A 455 23.74 5.92 -4.66
CA PRO A 455 24.27 4.71 -5.29
C PRO A 455 23.29 3.53 -5.32
N LEU A 456 22.23 3.57 -4.51
CA LEU A 456 21.25 2.47 -4.36
C LEU A 456 19.96 2.70 -5.14
N CYS A 457 19.71 3.94 -5.55
CA CYS A 457 18.68 4.27 -6.52
C CYS A 457 19.01 3.64 -7.89
N VAL A 458 18.03 3.51 -8.79
CA VAL A 458 18.25 3.06 -10.19
C VAL A 458 19.51 3.74 -10.69
N PRO A 459 20.54 2.97 -11.09
CA PRO A 459 21.86 3.51 -11.21
C PRO A 459 21.83 4.67 -12.19
N GLN A 460 22.19 5.85 -11.68
CA GLN A 460 22.37 7.07 -12.46
C GLN A 460 23.35 6.87 -13.63
N LEU A 461 24.05 5.74 -13.66
CA LEU A 461 25.11 5.39 -14.61
C LEU A 461 24.82 4.18 -15.50
N SER A 462 23.78 3.35 -15.29
CA SER A 462 23.62 2.10 -16.06
C SER A 462 22.28 1.94 -16.76
N ARG A 463 22.35 2.05 -18.09
CA ARG A 463 21.32 1.85 -19.14
C ARG A 463 20.51 3.07 -19.54
N ALA A 464 21.12 4.26 -19.51
CA ALA A 464 20.83 5.26 -20.53
C ALA A 464 21.19 4.65 -21.90
N THR A 465 20.26 3.89 -22.48
CA THR A 465 20.04 3.99 -23.92
C THR A 465 19.72 5.45 -24.12
N THR A 466 20.70 6.22 -24.55
CA THR A 466 20.59 7.67 -24.72
C THR A 466 19.43 7.93 -25.67
N LYS A 467 18.25 8.21 -25.09
CA LYS A 467 17.05 8.62 -25.83
C LYS A 467 17.23 10.01 -26.42
N VAL A 468 18.22 10.76 -25.91
CA VAL A 468 18.62 12.09 -26.37
C VAL A 468 19.89 11.96 -27.21
N PRO A 469 19.84 12.25 -28.52
CA PRO A 469 21.03 12.35 -29.36
C PRO A 469 22.00 13.41 -28.80
N ARG A 470 23.31 13.10 -28.79
CA ARG A 470 24.42 14.00 -28.38
C ARG A 470 24.61 14.27 -26.87
N LEU A 471 23.68 13.89 -25.99
CA LEU A 471 23.84 14.02 -24.54
C LEU A 471 24.25 12.69 -23.90
N ARG A 472 25.48 12.58 -23.39
CA ARG A 472 25.96 11.35 -22.71
C ARG A 472 25.56 11.31 -21.23
N GLU A 473 25.60 12.45 -20.56
CA GLU A 473 25.33 12.63 -19.13
C GLU A 473 24.99 14.12 -18.91
N LEU A 474 23.93 14.42 -18.16
CA LEU A 474 23.64 15.78 -17.69
C LEU A 474 24.24 15.96 -16.29
N ARG A 475 25.29 16.77 -16.17
CA ARG A 475 25.97 16.97 -14.87
C ARG A 475 25.38 18.11 -14.06
N CYS A 476 25.08 19.20 -14.75
CA CYS A 476 24.54 20.41 -14.17
C CYS A 476 23.59 21.02 -15.21
N LEU A 477 22.47 21.56 -14.74
CA LEU A 477 21.59 22.42 -15.52
C LEU A 477 21.45 23.73 -14.76
N THR A 478 21.89 24.83 -15.36
CA THR A 478 21.60 26.16 -14.83
C THR A 478 20.43 26.75 -15.59
N LEU A 479 19.37 27.10 -14.87
CA LEU A 479 18.17 27.70 -15.43
C LEU A 479 17.92 29.04 -14.75
N HIS A 480 18.00 30.11 -15.52
CA HIS A 480 17.68 31.45 -15.07
C HIS A 480 16.35 31.91 -15.71
N ILE A 481 15.33 32.07 -14.86
CA ILE A 481 14.00 32.55 -15.25
C ILE A 481 13.99 34.07 -15.09
N LEU A 482 14.01 34.80 -16.21
CA LEU A 482 14.17 36.24 -16.23
C LEU A 482 12.82 36.94 -16.10
N ASP A 483 12.02 36.96 -17.16
CA ASP A 483 10.73 37.65 -17.23
C ASP A 483 9.77 36.96 -18.22
N ALA A 484 8.50 37.36 -18.17
CA ALA A 484 7.51 36.97 -19.15
C ALA A 484 6.72 38.20 -19.64
N HIS A 485 6.31 38.16 -20.90
CA HIS A 485 5.50 39.21 -21.51
C HIS A 485 4.22 38.64 -22.12
N ARG A 486 3.21 39.51 -22.24
CA ARG A 486 1.90 39.21 -22.82
C ARG A 486 1.14 38.09 -22.09
N LEU A 487 1.44 37.86 -20.82
CA LEU A 487 0.61 37.00 -19.98
C LEU A 487 -0.79 37.63 -19.82
N PRO A 488 -1.89 36.87 -19.94
CA PRO A 488 -3.23 37.42 -19.81
C PRO A 488 -3.51 37.92 -18.38
N TYR A 489 -3.27 39.20 -18.09
CA TYR A 489 -3.40 39.82 -16.75
C TYR A 489 -4.71 39.46 -16.03
N LYS A 490 -5.83 39.40 -16.76
CA LYS A 490 -7.15 39.06 -16.20
C LYS A 490 -7.25 37.62 -15.70
N LEU A 491 -6.50 36.70 -16.32
CA LEU A 491 -6.49 35.27 -15.98
C LEU A 491 -5.36 34.94 -14.97
N VAL A 492 -4.24 35.66 -15.08
CA VAL A 492 -3.01 35.40 -14.32
C VAL A 492 -2.52 36.68 -13.60
N PRO A 493 -3.28 37.25 -12.65
CA PRO A 493 -2.88 38.46 -11.93
C PRO A 493 -1.63 38.28 -11.04
N LEU A 494 -1.38 37.06 -10.56
CA LEU A 494 -0.32 36.75 -9.60
C LEU A 494 0.49 35.52 -10.04
N PRO A 495 1.27 35.61 -11.13
CA PRO A 495 2.01 34.48 -11.67
C PRO A 495 3.19 34.05 -10.79
N TYR A 496 3.43 32.74 -10.74
CA TYR A 496 4.70 32.14 -10.38
C TYR A 496 4.95 30.93 -11.30
N VAL A 497 6.20 30.49 -11.41
CA VAL A 497 6.61 29.40 -12.28
C VAL A 497 7.06 28.23 -11.42
N THR A 498 6.63 27.01 -11.74
CA THR A 498 7.22 25.78 -11.18
C THR A 498 8.08 25.11 -12.23
N ILE A 499 9.22 24.58 -11.80
CA ILE A 499 10.14 23.83 -12.64
C ILE A 499 9.91 22.34 -12.37
N GLN A 500 9.74 21.57 -13.44
CA GLN A 500 9.55 20.12 -13.40
C GLN A 500 10.53 19.40 -14.32
N PHE A 501 11.00 18.22 -13.92
CA PHE A 501 11.68 17.29 -14.82
C PHE A 501 10.70 16.26 -15.40
N ASN A 502 10.87 15.95 -16.68
CA ASN A 502 10.05 15.00 -17.45
C ASN A 502 8.54 15.29 -17.36
N GLY A 503 8.15 16.56 -17.16
CA GLY A 503 6.76 16.99 -16.98
C GLY A 503 6.04 16.45 -15.75
N GLN A 504 6.76 15.81 -14.81
CA GLN A 504 6.14 15.09 -13.68
C GLN A 504 6.77 15.44 -12.34
N VAL A 505 8.08 15.60 -12.28
CA VAL A 505 8.82 15.73 -11.01
C VAL A 505 9.08 17.21 -10.73
N ARG A 506 8.30 17.84 -9.85
CA ARG A 506 8.53 19.24 -9.42
C ARG A 506 9.81 19.34 -8.60
N ILE A 507 10.68 20.29 -8.92
CA ILE A 507 11.99 20.46 -8.26
C ILE A 507 12.22 21.87 -7.70
N ALA A 508 11.56 22.88 -8.24
CA ALA A 508 11.75 24.28 -7.84
C ALA A 508 10.53 25.12 -8.20
N ARG A 509 10.45 26.31 -7.64
CA ARG A 509 9.49 27.35 -8.06
C ARG A 509 10.05 28.75 -7.87
N THR A 510 9.55 29.71 -8.64
CA THR A 510 9.87 31.13 -8.46
C THR A 510 8.96 31.78 -7.42
N ARG A 511 9.31 33.01 -7.02
CA ARG A 511 8.43 33.85 -6.21
C ARG A 511 7.23 34.33 -7.03
N VAL A 512 6.14 34.61 -6.32
CA VAL A 512 4.95 35.19 -6.93
C VAL A 512 5.22 36.64 -7.29
N LYS A 513 4.94 37.01 -8.54
CA LYS A 513 5.05 38.38 -9.06
C LYS A 513 3.69 38.89 -9.50
N SER A 514 3.62 40.16 -9.90
CA SER A 514 2.42 40.80 -10.44
C SER A 514 2.55 41.02 -11.95
N THR A 515 1.45 40.85 -12.68
CA THR A 515 1.33 41.19 -14.12
C THR A 515 1.11 42.69 -14.35
N PRO A 516 1.24 43.22 -15.59
CA PRO A 516 1.31 42.55 -16.91
C PRO A 516 2.65 41.89 -17.26
N ASP A 517 3.77 42.45 -16.82
CA ASP A 517 5.12 42.01 -17.22
C ASP A 517 5.92 41.56 -15.98
N PRO A 518 5.69 40.34 -15.47
CA PRO A 518 6.39 39.84 -14.30
C PRO A 518 7.88 39.63 -14.59
N VAL A 519 8.72 40.17 -13.70
CA VAL A 519 10.17 39.93 -13.68
C VAL A 519 10.50 39.09 -12.45
N TRP A 520 11.01 37.88 -12.66
CA TRP A 520 11.49 37.01 -11.60
C TRP A 520 12.95 37.29 -11.28
N ASP A 521 13.82 37.20 -12.30
CA ASP A 521 15.28 37.30 -12.18
C ASP A 521 15.81 36.31 -11.12
N GLU A 522 15.41 35.04 -11.28
CA GLU A 522 15.72 33.96 -10.34
C GLU A 522 16.49 32.84 -11.05
N GLU A 523 17.70 32.55 -10.55
CA GLU A 523 18.58 31.48 -11.03
C GLU A 523 18.40 30.21 -10.20
N PHE A 524 18.35 29.07 -10.87
CA PHE A 524 18.27 27.74 -10.28
C PHE A 524 19.39 26.87 -10.84
N VAL A 525 20.21 26.32 -9.96
CA VAL A 525 21.29 25.40 -10.32
C VAL A 525 20.89 24.00 -9.87
N PHE A 526 20.85 23.07 -10.81
CA PHE A 526 20.54 21.67 -10.57
C PHE A 526 21.76 20.82 -10.86
N ASP A 527 22.49 20.44 -9.81
CA ASP A 527 23.60 19.52 -9.90
C ASP A 527 23.11 18.06 -9.85
N ASP A 528 23.86 17.16 -10.50
CA ASP A 528 23.62 15.72 -10.46
C ASP A 528 22.22 15.30 -10.93
N VAL A 529 21.71 15.94 -11.99
CA VAL A 529 20.38 15.65 -12.55
C VAL A 529 20.29 14.18 -12.99
N PRO A 530 19.21 13.46 -12.63
CA PRO A 530 19.10 12.05 -12.99
C PRO A 530 19.15 11.76 -14.49
N CYS A 531 19.76 10.63 -14.88
CA CYS A 531 19.96 10.30 -16.30
C CYS A 531 18.68 9.96 -17.07
N ASP A 532 17.55 9.77 -16.38
CA ASP A 532 16.23 9.61 -16.99
C ASP A 532 15.60 10.93 -17.41
N VAL A 533 16.16 12.07 -16.96
CA VAL A 533 15.68 13.40 -17.33
C VAL A 533 16.07 13.68 -18.78
N VAL A 534 15.05 13.88 -19.62
CA VAL A 534 15.20 14.21 -21.04
C VAL A 534 14.66 15.58 -21.38
N SER A 535 13.77 16.12 -20.55
CA SER A 535 13.18 17.44 -20.70
C SER A 535 12.93 18.10 -19.34
N PHE A 536 12.83 19.42 -19.35
CA PHE A 536 12.25 20.17 -18.25
C PHE A 536 11.01 20.92 -18.72
N THR A 537 10.06 21.09 -17.80
CA THR A 537 8.81 21.80 -18.04
C THR A 537 8.72 22.96 -17.08
N LEU A 538 8.42 24.14 -17.60
CA LEU A 538 8.07 25.32 -16.84
C LEU A 538 6.57 25.48 -16.88
N THR A 539 5.94 25.39 -15.72
CA THR A 539 4.50 25.53 -15.60
C THR A 539 4.19 26.83 -14.88
N ILE A 540 3.42 27.69 -15.54
CA ILE A 540 2.92 28.93 -14.96
C ILE A 540 1.68 28.63 -14.15
N TYR A 541 1.70 29.09 -12.91
CA TYR A 541 0.58 29.05 -12.00
C TYR A 541 0.14 30.48 -11.65
N ASN A 542 -1.17 30.65 -11.45
CA ASN A 542 -1.74 31.84 -10.85
C ASN A 542 -2.06 31.58 -9.38
N LYS A 543 -1.51 32.40 -8.47
CA LYS A 543 -1.76 32.27 -7.04
C LYS A 543 -3.20 32.66 -6.68
N GLY A 544 -3.93 31.73 -6.09
CA GLY A 544 -5.30 31.96 -5.64
C GLY A 544 -5.36 32.80 -4.36
N LYS A 545 -6.30 33.77 -4.27
CA LYS A 545 -6.47 34.58 -3.04
C LYS A 545 -7.02 33.78 -1.85
N ARG A 546 -7.83 32.75 -2.11
CA ARG A 546 -8.50 31.89 -1.09
C ARG A 546 -8.75 30.45 -1.57
N GLY A 547 -8.09 30.00 -2.65
CA GLY A 547 -8.34 28.70 -3.29
C GLY A 547 -7.05 28.02 -3.71
N LYS A 548 -7.15 26.85 -4.38
CA LYS A 548 -6.02 26.13 -4.98
C LYS A 548 -5.40 27.01 -6.07
N ASP A 549 -4.07 26.97 -6.18
CA ASP A 549 -3.37 27.67 -7.25
C ASP A 549 -3.76 27.04 -8.59
N ASN A 550 -3.97 27.88 -9.62
CA ASN A 550 -4.45 27.43 -10.92
C ASN A 550 -3.28 27.32 -11.88
N GLU A 551 -3.12 26.15 -12.48
CA GLU A 551 -2.24 25.97 -13.62
C GLU A 551 -2.84 26.67 -14.85
N VAL A 552 -2.04 27.41 -15.60
CA VAL A 552 -2.56 28.24 -16.70
C VAL A 552 -1.88 27.98 -18.04
N ALA A 553 -0.55 27.84 -18.05
CA ALA A 553 0.23 27.61 -19.24
C ALA A 553 1.52 26.87 -18.90
N ASP A 554 2.10 26.21 -19.88
CA ASP A 554 3.34 25.48 -19.73
C ASP A 554 4.28 25.67 -20.94
N LEU A 555 5.54 25.34 -20.71
CA LEU A 555 6.58 25.27 -21.72
C LEU A 555 7.41 24.02 -21.43
N GLN A 556 7.50 23.12 -22.40
CA GLN A 556 8.41 21.98 -22.34
C GLN A 556 9.63 22.23 -23.23
N VAL A 557 10.82 22.08 -22.66
CA VAL A 557 12.10 22.19 -23.37
C VAL A 557 12.81 20.84 -23.29
N GLU A 558 13.11 20.27 -24.46
CA GLU A 558 13.89 19.05 -24.56
C GLU A 558 15.37 19.36 -24.33
N LEU A 559 16.04 18.64 -23.45
CA LEU A 559 17.47 18.86 -23.17
C LEU A 559 18.35 18.67 -24.41
N SER A 560 17.86 17.89 -25.39
CA SER A 560 18.50 17.68 -26.70
C SER A 560 18.71 18.97 -27.51
N THR A 561 17.93 20.02 -27.24
CA THR A 561 17.99 21.29 -27.96
C THR A 561 18.98 22.28 -27.35
N LEU A 562 19.52 22.00 -26.16
CA LEU A 562 20.46 22.88 -25.47
C LEU A 562 21.90 22.63 -25.94
N GLY A 563 22.69 23.70 -26.02
CA GLY A 563 24.13 23.63 -26.28
C GLY A 563 24.89 23.14 -25.06
N ASN A 564 25.85 22.22 -25.23
CA ASN A 564 26.62 21.70 -24.11
C ASN A 564 27.63 22.75 -23.60
N GLY A 565 27.41 23.28 -22.39
CA GLY A 565 28.29 24.25 -21.75
C GLY A 565 28.23 25.66 -22.36
N GLU A 566 27.35 25.86 -23.33
CA GLU A 566 27.05 27.15 -23.95
C GLU A 566 25.89 27.80 -23.20
N GLU A 567 26.02 29.09 -22.89
CA GLU A 567 24.92 29.88 -22.33
C GLU A 567 24.07 30.41 -23.49
N SER A 568 22.77 30.13 -23.46
CA SER A 568 21.79 30.69 -24.40
C SER A 568 20.76 31.51 -23.64
N GLU A 569 20.33 32.62 -24.21
CA GLU A 569 19.23 33.45 -23.69
C GLU A 569 18.21 33.67 -24.80
N ASP A 570 17.01 33.11 -24.64
CA ASP A 570 16.00 33.05 -25.69
C ASP A 570 14.58 33.29 -25.15
N TRP A 571 13.69 33.71 -26.05
CA TRP A 571 12.26 33.80 -25.79
C TRP A 571 11.55 32.52 -26.20
N TYR A 572 10.78 31.96 -25.28
CA TYR A 572 10.00 30.74 -25.49
C TYR A 572 8.51 31.03 -25.41
N SER A 573 7.76 30.62 -26.43
CA SER A 573 6.31 30.74 -26.46
C SER A 573 5.64 29.78 -25.48
N LEU A 574 4.62 30.26 -24.77
CA LEU A 574 3.88 29.47 -23.79
C LEU A 574 2.68 28.77 -24.42
N SER A 575 2.44 27.53 -24.02
CA SER A 575 1.27 26.74 -24.40
C SER A 575 0.22 26.84 -23.31
N GLY A 576 -0.96 27.37 -23.61
CA GLY A 576 -2.04 27.49 -22.63
C GLY A 576 -2.82 26.19 -22.43
N LEU A 577 -3.25 25.93 -21.19
CA LEU A 577 -4.11 24.78 -20.87
C LEU A 577 -5.54 24.93 -21.38
N THR A 578 -5.99 26.15 -21.68
CA THR A 578 -7.26 26.40 -22.38
C THR A 578 -6.99 26.94 -23.78
N PRO A 579 -7.69 26.45 -24.82
CA PRO A 579 -7.42 26.77 -26.23
C PRO A 579 -7.74 28.23 -26.64
N ILE A 580 -8.04 29.11 -25.69
CA ILE A 580 -8.50 30.48 -25.95
C ILE A 580 -7.36 31.45 -25.61
N GLY A 581 -6.69 31.98 -26.64
CA GLY A 581 -5.83 33.16 -26.56
C GLY A 581 -4.32 32.90 -26.74
N ASP A 582 -3.58 34.00 -26.97
CA ASP A 582 -2.12 34.05 -26.91
C ASP A 582 -1.68 34.11 -25.43
N TRP A 583 -0.84 33.15 -25.02
CA TRP A 583 -0.36 33.01 -23.65
C TRP A 583 0.99 33.71 -23.43
N GLY A 584 1.51 34.39 -24.44
CA GLY A 584 2.71 35.18 -24.36
C GLY A 584 3.98 34.32 -24.41
N SER A 585 5.06 34.86 -23.87
CA SER A 585 6.37 34.20 -23.90
C SER A 585 7.15 34.46 -22.63
N ILE A 586 8.02 33.51 -22.29
CA ILE A 586 8.93 33.58 -21.15
C ILE A 586 10.37 33.65 -21.67
N ARG A 587 11.17 34.52 -21.07
CA ARG A 587 12.59 34.64 -21.35
C ARG A 587 13.38 33.77 -20.39
N LEU A 588 14.16 32.85 -20.96
CA LEU A 588 14.98 31.94 -20.20
C LEU A 588 16.43 32.12 -20.61
N ARG A 589 17.31 31.94 -19.64
CA ARG A 589 18.72 31.73 -19.88
C ARG A 589 19.11 30.36 -19.34
N THR A 590 19.72 29.55 -20.19
CA THR A 590 20.05 28.14 -19.89
C THR A 590 21.54 27.88 -20.14
N ARG A 591 22.14 27.02 -19.32
CA ARG A 591 23.52 26.54 -19.49
C ARG A 591 23.67 25.10 -19.03
#